data_AF-A0A923I3V5-F1
#
_entry.id   AF-A0A923I3V5-F1
#
_cell.length_a   1.000
_cell.length_b   1.000
_cell.length_c   1.000
_cell.angle_alpha   90.00
_cell.angle_beta   90.00
_cell.angle_gamma   90.00
#
_symmetry.space_group_name_H-M   'P 1'
#
loop_
_entity.id
_entity.type
_entity.pdbx_description
1 polymer ?
#
loop_
_entity_poly.entity_id
_entity_poly.type
_entity_poly.pdbx_seq_one_letter_code
_entity_poly.pdbx_strand_id
1 'polypeptide(L)' 'MDTLKDAKRVGLRNIETEELIAVYPHKPVGTDEEIEKAVRDWYYEQDCAAEEKMRAAVVEPLTTAELETL' A
#
# COMPACT_ATOMS: atom_id res chain seq x y z
N MET A 1 13.32 -3.11 10.61
CA MET A 1 11.95 -2.74 10.23
C MET A 1 12.10 -1.85 9.02
N ASP A 2 11.68 -2.33 7.86
CA ASP A 2 11.71 -1.56 6.61
C ASP A 2 10.71 -0.40 6.76
N THR A 3 11.17 0.83 6.57
CA THR A 3 10.33 2.04 6.70
C THR A 3 9.72 2.42 5.36
N LEU A 4 8.42 2.71 5.33
CA LEU A 4 7.65 3.07 4.13
C LEU A 4 8.24 4.29 3.42
N LYS A 5 8.83 5.21 4.17
CA LYS A 5 9.47 6.43 3.63
C LYS A 5 10.71 6.16 2.78
N ASP A 6 11.39 5.03 3.00
CA ASP A 6 12.59 4.62 2.26
C ASP A 6 12.22 3.71 1.07
N ALA A 7 10.96 3.29 0.98
CA ALA A 7 10.47 2.44 -0.08
C ALA A 7 10.39 3.18 -1.42
N LYS A 8 10.76 2.50 -2.51
CA LYS A 8 10.58 3.05 -3.87
C LYS A 8 9.10 3.16 -4.25
N ARG A 9 8.31 2.15 -3.87
CA ARG A 9 6.85 2.12 -3.96
C ARG A 9 6.30 1.39 -2.74
N VAL A 10 5.06 1.74 -2.41
CA VAL A 10 4.27 1.08 -1.38
C VAL A 10 2.98 0.55 -2.00
N GLY A 11 2.40 -0.46 -1.37
CA GLY A 11 1.18 -1.09 -1.83
C GLY A 11 0.33 -1.55 -0.66
N LEU A 12 -0.94 -1.80 -0.94
CA LEU A 12 -1.85 -2.44 -0.01
C LEU A 12 -1.77 -3.94 -0.20
N ARG A 13 -1.45 -4.65 0.88
CA ARG A 13 -1.44 -6.11 0.94
C ARG A 13 -2.53 -6.61 1.88
N ASN A 14 -3.22 -7.66 1.49
CA ASN A 14 -4.15 -8.35 2.36
C ASN A 14 -3.36 -9.22 3.33
N ILE A 15 -3.52 -9.01 4.64
CA ILE A 15 -2.82 -9.80 5.66
C ILE A 15 -3.38 -11.22 5.80
N GLU A 16 -4.63 -11.45 5.39
CA GLU A 16 -5.27 -12.76 5.46
C GLU A 16 -4.88 -13.65 4.29
N THR A 17 -4.73 -13.09 3.08
CA THR A 17 -4.40 -13.85 1.86
C THR A 17 -2.98 -13.64 1.35
N GLU A 18 -2.24 -12.69 1.94
CA GLU A 18 -0.91 -12.24 1.51
C GLU A 18 -0.86 -11.63 0.10
N GLU A 19 -2.03 -11.38 -0.50
CA GLU A 19 -2.14 -10.86 -1.86
C GLU A 19 -1.96 -9.35 -1.92
N LEU A 20 -1.23 -8.89 -2.94
CA LEU A 20 -1.11 -7.47 -3.27
C LEU A 20 -2.43 -6.97 -3.88
N ILE A 21 -3.16 -6.16 -3.11
CA ILE A 21 -4.47 -5.63 -3.47
C ILE A 21 -4.32 -4.49 -4.48
N ALA A 22 -3.42 -3.55 -4.19
CA ALA A 22 -3.21 -2.36 -5.00
C ALA A 22 -1.81 -1.80 -4.81
N VAL A 23 -1.27 -1.18 -5.86
CA VAL A 23 0.02 -0.48 -5.81
C VAL A 23 -0.24 1.01 -5.83
N TYR A 24 0.32 1.71 -4.86
CA TYR A 24 0.19 3.16 -4.80
C TYR A 24 0.97 3.79 -5.96
N PRO A 25 0.31 4.59 -6.84
CA PRO A 25 0.94 5.12 -8.05
C PRO A 25 1.90 6.27 -7.75
N HIS A 26 1.80 6.90 -6.58
CA HIS A 26 2.63 8.04 -6.20
C HIS A 26 3.82 7.60 -5.34
N LYS A 27 4.84 8.45 -5.31
CA LYS A 27 5.99 8.24 -4.44
C LYS A 27 5.55 8.40 -2.97
N PRO A 28 5.89 7.47 -2.06
CA PRO A 28 5.69 7.67 -0.63
C PRO A 28 6.55 8.84 -0.15
N VAL A 29 5.93 9.86 0.44
CA VAL A 29 6.59 11.05 0.97
C VAL A 29 5.97 11.38 2.33
N GLY A 30 6.81 11.61 3.33
CA GLY A 30 6.37 11.92 4.70
C GLY A 30 6.82 10.86 5.70
N THR A 31 6.16 10.83 6.85
CA THR A 31 6.32 9.74 7.83
C THR A 31 5.58 8.48 7.38
N ASP A 32 5.90 7.35 7.99
CA ASP A 32 5.20 6.08 7.75
C ASP A 32 3.67 6.24 7.93
N GLU A 33 3.24 6.92 8.99
CA GLU A 33 1.82 7.20 9.27
C GLU A 33 1.14 8.08 8.19
N GLU A 34 1.85 9.09 7.67
CA GLU A 34 1.35 9.93 6.58
C GLU A 34 1.22 9.13 5.28
N ILE A 35 2.20 8.27 5.00
CA ILE A 35 2.19 7.41 3.82
C ILE A 35 1.06 6.39 3.92
N GLU A 36 0.90 5.73 5.06
CA GLU A 36 -0.21 4.80 5.28
C GLU A 36 -1.55 5.46 5.06
N LYS A 37 -1.74 6.66 5.62
CA LYS A 37 -2.97 7.43 5.45
C LYS A 37 -3.19 7.79 3.98
N ALA A 38 -2.18 8.30 3.28
CA ALA A 38 -2.32 8.69 1.87
C ALA A 38 -2.67 7.51 0.96
N VAL A 39 -2.03 6.36 1.17
CA VAL A 39 -2.30 5.13 0.41
C VAL A 39 -3.71 4.62 0.67
N ARG A 40 -4.15 4.64 1.93
CA ARG A 40 -5.50 4.24 2.31
C ARG A 40 -6.53 5.20 1.71
N ASP A 41 -6.36 6.51 1.89
CA ASP A 41 -7.29 7.53 1.36
C ASP A 41 -7.45 7.37 -0.16
N TRP A 42 -6.34 7.27 -0.89
CA TRP A 42 -6.34 7.02 -2.33
C TRP A 42 -7.10 5.76 -2.72
N TYR A 43 -6.85 4.63 -2.05
CA TYR A 43 -7.51 3.37 -2.39
C TYR A 43 -9.02 3.41 -2.08
N TYR A 44 -9.40 4.12 -1.03
CA TYR A 44 -10.82 4.35 -0.70
C TYR A 44 -11.53 5.19 -1.76
N GLU A 45 -10.84 6.17 -2.37
CA GLU A 45 -11.37 6.96 -3.49
C GLU A 45 -11.56 6.14 -4.78
N GLN A 46 -10.80 5.05 -4.96
CA GLN A 46 -10.89 4.23 -6.19
C GLN A 46 -12.14 3.35 -6.22
N ASP A 47 -12.56 2.77 -5.09
CA ASP A 47 -13.66 1.81 -5.06
C ASP A 47 -14.40 1.81 -3.72
N CYS A 48 -15.73 1.97 -3.73
CA CYS A 48 -16.51 2.00 -2.49
C CYS A 48 -16.55 0.63 -1.78
N ALA A 49 -16.30 -0.48 -2.49
CA ALA A 49 -16.11 -1.80 -1.88
C ALA A 49 -14.68 -2.00 -1.33
N ALA A 50 -13.80 -1.00 -1.44
CA ALA A 50 -12.50 -0.98 -0.78
C ALA A 50 -12.64 -1.07 0.74
N GLU A 51 -13.73 -0.55 1.33
CA GLU A 51 -13.93 -0.52 2.78
C GLU A 51 -13.87 -1.92 3.43
N GLU A 52 -14.42 -2.94 2.76
CA GLU A 52 -14.35 -4.32 3.25
C GLU A 52 -12.94 -4.88 3.13
N LYS A 53 -12.30 -4.69 1.96
CA LYS A 53 -10.93 -5.16 1.69
C LYS A 53 -9.90 -4.46 2.58
N MET A 54 -10.18 -3.22 2.99
CA MET A 54 -9.31 -2.41 3.83
C MET A 54 -9.21 -2.86 5.27
N ARG A 55 -10.20 -3.61 5.78
CA ARG A 55 -10.13 -4.17 7.14
C ARG A 55 -8.96 -5.13 7.31
N ALA A 56 -8.65 -5.87 6.25
CA ALA A 56 -7.52 -6.80 6.20
C ALA A 56 -6.31 -6.21 5.45
N ALA A 57 -6.36 -4.95 5.00
CA ALA A 57 -5.28 -4.36 4.24
C ALA A 57 -4.26 -3.63 5.12
N VAL A 58 -2.99 -3.95 4.90
CA VAL A 58 -1.84 -3.25 5.46
C VAL A 58 -1.04 -2.59 4.34
N VAL A 59 -0.43 -1.44 4.64
CA VAL A 59 0.44 -0.76 3.67
C VAL A 59 1.86 -1.24 3.90
N GLU A 60 2.45 -1.80 2.86
CA GLU A 60 3.81 -2.36 2.92
C GLU A 60 4.67 -1.87 1.76
N PRO A 61 6.00 -1.81 1.94
CA PRO A 61 6.91 -1.54 0.84
C PRO A 61 6.90 -2.70 -0.16
N LEU A 62 6.87 -2.38 -1.46
CA LEU A 62 6.99 -3.41 -2.48
C LEU A 62 8.41 -3.97 -2.48
N THR A 63 8.50 -5.30 -2.58
CA THR A 63 9.79 -5.97 -2.76
C THR A 63 10.35 -5.69 -4.15
N THR A 64 11.67 -5.83 -4.30
CA THR A 64 12.33 -5.68 -5.62
C THR A 64 11.69 -6.57 -6.67
N ALA A 65 11.33 -7.82 -6.32
CA ALA A 65 10.69 -8.75 -7.24
C ALA A 65 9.31 -8.25 -7.73
N GLU A 66 8.51 -7.63 -6.87
CA GLU A 66 7.23 -7.02 -7.25
C GLU A 66 7.40 -5.77 -8.12
N LEU A 67 8.50 -5.03 -7.93
CA LEU A 67 8.81 -3.87 -8.75
C LEU A 67 9.25 -4.25 -10.16
N GLU A 68 9.84 -5.43 -10.34
CA GLU A 68 10.28 -5.93 -11.65
C GLU A 68 9.11 -6.47 -12.50
N THR A 69 7.96 -6.76 -11.89
CA THR A 69 6.78 -7.31 -12.57
C THR A 69 5.69 -6.28 -12.88
N LEU A 70 5.87 -5.03 -12.45
CA LEU A 70 4.98 -3.88 -12.69
C LEU A 70 5.39 -3.05 -13.92
#